data_AF-L2GTW7-F1
#
_entry.id   AF-L2GTW7-F1
#
_cell.length_a   1.000
_cell.length_b   1.000
_cell.length_c   1.000
_cell.angle_alpha   90.00
_cell.angle_beta   90.00
_cell.angle_gamma   90.00
#
_symmetry.space_group_name_H-M   'P 1'
#
loop_
_entity.id
_entity.type
_entity.pdbx_description
1 polymer ?
#
loop_
_entity_poly.entity_id
_entity_poly.type
_entity_poly.pdbx_seq_one_letter_code
_entity_poly.pdbx_strand_id
1 'polypeptide(L)'
;MRQPEPLDSERSMEDDLQQFLEIERKRKLVVERSIQELINKRKILNETMQQELQELMRDTYTVQETGNAYSRNTSLMEDISRELPMDNETVRTDEKLPVTHPGVEIVQSDEIDGVEPLNIPVNMPISDYFIRKYIVTDNYIQTERILNLQKNKITNQSYRQLKLIVNKRIGQVTTDLDHINLITGFLKQYDSCIFYELLSIKIIEQAKLQVSNCFETYKSYGWLLNNLYTPNLHSLFLVGLVCKKEEGKFLKSMYSIYFELLRLRRMWHEAYNFFAGMLNEMPTPNSFHVVEAYLLVLGKDMSAIFGKRFRGITNYIREEYFAKGDNKPCKVRIEKIIEGL
;
A
#
# COMPACT_ATOMS: atom_id res chain seq x y z
N MET A 1 -67.20 23.51 30.82
CA MET A 1 -65.98 23.81 30.06
C MET A 1 -64.78 23.50 30.95
N ARG A 2 -64.01 22.45 30.65
CA ARG A 2 -62.67 22.23 31.22
C ARG A 2 -61.72 22.06 30.03
N GLN A 3 -60.72 22.93 29.97
CA GLN A 3 -59.63 22.87 28.99
C GLN A 3 -58.61 21.81 29.44
N PRO A 4 -57.97 21.07 28.52
CA PRO A 4 -56.87 20.17 28.85
C PRO A 4 -55.53 20.91 28.88
N GLU A 5 -54.68 20.56 29.85
CA GLU A 5 -53.29 21.03 29.97
C GLU A 5 -52.36 20.29 29.00
N PRO A 6 -51.29 20.93 28.46
CA PRO A 6 -50.29 20.25 27.63
C PRO A 6 -49.05 19.79 28.43
N LEU A 7 -48.82 18.48 28.36
CA LEU A 7 -47.57 17.77 28.01
C LEU A 7 -46.23 18.14 28.70
N ASP A 8 -45.89 17.40 29.76
CA ASP A 8 -44.54 17.27 30.37
C ASP A 8 -43.55 16.40 29.55
N SER A 9 -43.95 15.88 28.38
CA SER A 9 -43.18 14.89 27.60
C SER A 9 -42.14 15.51 26.65
N GLU A 10 -42.28 16.77 26.26
CA GLU A 10 -41.40 17.40 25.25
C GLU A 10 -40.10 17.93 25.87
N ARG A 11 -40.11 18.36 27.15
CA ARG A 11 -38.91 18.83 27.86
C ARG A 11 -37.86 17.74 28.08
N SER A 12 -38.28 16.49 28.28
CA SER A 12 -37.36 15.37 28.53
C SER A 12 -36.52 14.97 27.32
N MET A 13 -37.06 15.11 26.09
CA MET A 13 -36.33 14.76 24.86
C MET A 13 -35.32 15.83 24.46
N GLU A 14 -35.60 17.09 24.79
CA GLU A 14 -34.71 18.21 24.46
C GLU A 14 -33.44 18.20 25.34
N ASP A 15 -33.59 17.84 26.62
CA ASP A 15 -32.47 17.66 27.55
C ASP A 15 -31.57 16.47 27.17
N ASP A 16 -32.16 15.36 26.73
CA ASP A 16 -31.40 14.17 26.26
C ASP A 16 -30.61 14.45 24.97
N LEU A 17 -31.21 15.23 24.05
CA LEU A 17 -30.53 15.64 22.82
C LEU A 17 -29.36 16.58 23.11
N GLN A 18 -29.52 17.52 24.05
CA GLN A 18 -28.43 18.42 24.46
C GLN A 18 -27.28 17.65 25.12
N GLN A 19 -27.57 16.66 25.98
CA GLN A 19 -26.54 15.81 26.57
C GLN A 19 -25.78 15.00 25.52
N PHE A 20 -26.48 14.45 24.52
CA PHE A 20 -25.84 13.71 23.44
C PHE A 20 -24.87 14.59 22.64
N LEU A 21 -25.30 15.79 22.26
CA LEU A 21 -24.48 16.76 21.53
C LEU A 21 -23.25 17.19 22.34
N GLU A 22 -23.39 17.35 23.66
CA GLU A 22 -22.26 17.69 24.52
C GLU A 22 -21.25 16.54 24.66
N ILE A 23 -21.73 15.29 24.74
CA ILE A 23 -20.87 14.10 24.74
C ILE A 23 -20.13 13.97 23.42
N GLU A 24 -20.81 14.18 22.29
CA GLU A 24 -20.19 14.10 20.96
C GLU A 24 -19.12 15.19 20.78
N ARG A 25 -19.39 16.41 21.25
CA ARG A 25 -18.42 17.52 21.25
C ARG A 25 -17.18 17.21 22.09
N LYS A 26 -17.36 16.64 23.29
CA LYS A 26 -16.24 16.22 24.15
C LYS A 26 -15.42 15.10 23.51
N ARG A 27 -16.07 14.14 22.84
CA ARG A 27 -15.37 13.07 22.10
C ARG A 27 -14.55 13.62 20.95
N LYS A 28 -15.10 14.54 20.15
CA LYS A 28 -14.38 15.22 19.05
C LYS A 28 -13.13 15.93 19.55
N LEU A 29 -13.25 16.72 20.63
CA LEU A 29 -12.11 17.41 21.26
C LEU A 29 -11.00 16.48 21.76
N VAL A 30 -11.35 15.31 22.32
CA VAL A 30 -10.36 14.32 22.79
C VAL A 30 -9.63 13.67 21.62
N VAL A 31 -10.35 13.36 20.54
CA VAL A 31 -9.78 12.78 19.33
C VAL A 31 -8.84 13.78 18.65
N GLU A 32 -9.27 15.04 18.50
CA GLU A 32 -8.47 16.11 17.91
C GLU A 32 -7.18 16.36 18.70
N ARG A 33 -7.25 16.41 20.03
CA ARG A 33 -6.07 16.51 20.89
C ARG A 33 -5.12 15.33 20.70
N SER A 34 -5.66 14.11 20.60
CA SER A 34 -4.87 12.90 20.37
C SER A 34 -4.18 12.89 19.00
N ILE A 35 -4.87 13.37 17.96
CA ILE A 35 -4.31 13.55 16.61
C ILE A 35 -3.18 14.58 16.63
N GLN A 36 -3.38 15.72 17.29
CA GLN A 36 -2.37 16.76 17.38
C GLN A 36 -1.12 16.29 18.13
N GLU A 37 -1.28 15.50 19.19
CA GLU A 37 -0.17 14.87 19.91
C GLU A 37 0.60 13.87 19.01
N LEU A 38 -0.11 13.09 18.20
CA LEU A 38 0.50 12.16 17.24
C LEU A 38 1.29 12.89 16.15
N ILE A 39 0.75 13.99 15.61
CA ILE A 39 1.44 14.83 14.62
C ILE A 39 2.72 15.42 15.23
N ASN A 40 2.64 15.97 16.44
CA ASN A 40 3.80 16.53 17.13
C ASN A 40 4.88 15.47 17.41
N LYS A 41 4.48 14.28 17.89
CA LYS A 41 5.42 13.15 18.10
C LYS A 41 6.09 12.72 16.80
N ARG A 42 5.33 12.67 15.69
CA ARG A 42 5.86 12.30 14.37
C ARG A 42 6.82 13.36 13.82
N LYS A 43 6.54 14.64 14.06
CA LYS A 43 7.44 15.74 13.69
C LYS A 43 8.77 15.63 14.42
N ILE A 44 8.74 15.46 15.74
CA ILE A 44 9.95 15.29 16.57
C ILE A 44 10.74 14.07 16.09
N LEU A 45 10.09 12.93 15.85
CA LEU A 45 10.74 11.72 15.37
C LEU A 45 11.44 11.90 14.02
N ASN A 46 10.78 12.60 13.08
CA ASN A 46 11.37 12.88 11.78
C ASN A 46 12.60 13.80 11.89
N GLU A 47 12.56 14.78 12.78
CA GLU A 47 13.71 15.66 13.06
C GLU A 47 14.89 14.87 13.67
N THR A 48 14.63 13.99 14.64
CA THR A 48 15.65 13.09 15.21
C THR A 48 16.24 12.16 14.16
N MET A 49 15.41 11.55 13.31
CA MET A 49 15.88 10.68 12.23
C MET A 49 16.75 11.44 11.22
N GLN A 50 16.43 12.70 10.92
CA GLN A 50 17.25 13.52 10.02
C GLN A 50 18.61 13.86 10.64
N GLN A 51 18.65 14.12 11.96
CA GLN A 51 19.91 14.34 12.68
C GLN A 51 20.79 13.09 12.70
N GLU A 52 20.23 11.92 13.01
CA GLU A 52 20.95 10.65 12.96
C GLU A 52 21.47 10.33 11.55
N LEU A 53 20.70 10.64 10.51
CA LEU A 53 21.12 10.44 9.12
C LEU A 53 22.33 11.33 8.77
N GLN A 54 22.35 12.58 9.24
CA GLN A 54 23.47 13.49 9.02
C GLN A 54 24.73 13.06 9.78
N GLU A 55 24.58 12.54 10.99
CA GLU A 55 25.70 12.02 11.79
C GLU A 55 26.32 10.78 11.14
N LEU A 56 25.49 9.82 10.72
CA LEU A 56 25.93 8.65 9.95
C LEU A 56 26.66 9.03 8.67
N MET A 57 26.18 10.05 7.95
CA MET A 57 26.88 10.54 6.76
C MET A 57 28.26 11.09 7.10
N ARG A 58 28.42 11.88 8.18
CA ARG A 58 29.75 12.38 8.61
C ARG A 58 30.70 11.25 8.96
N ASP A 59 30.23 10.23 9.69
CA ASP A 59 31.05 9.08 10.08
C ASP A 59 31.49 8.24 8.87
N THR A 60 30.68 8.19 7.81
CA THR A 60 31.03 7.46 6.59
C THR A 60 32.12 8.20 5.79
N TYR A 61 32.12 9.53 5.81
CA TYR A 61 33.13 10.35 5.14
C TYR A 61 34.49 10.33 5.88
N THR A 62 34.52 10.26 7.21
CA THR A 62 35.78 10.18 7.99
C THR A 62 36.48 8.81 7.90
N VAL A 63 35.73 7.72 7.66
CA VAL A 63 36.29 6.36 7.48
C VAL A 63 36.90 6.17 6.08
N GLN A 64 36.42 6.88 5.05
CA GLN A 64 37.00 6.80 3.70
C GLN A 64 38.35 7.53 3.58
N GLU A 65 38.64 8.53 4.42
CA GLU A 65 39.95 9.20 4.42
C GLU A 65 41.05 8.40 5.15
N THR A 66 40.69 7.41 5.97
CA THR A 66 41.64 6.60 6.75
C THR A 66 41.86 5.17 6.21
N GLY A 67 41.01 4.69 5.28
CA GLY A 67 41.03 3.29 4.80
C GLY A 67 41.93 2.97 3.60
N ASN A 68 42.60 3.95 2.97
CA ASN A 68 43.33 3.75 1.71
C ASN A 68 44.78 3.24 1.84
N ALA A 69 45.21 2.75 3.01
CA ALA A 69 46.61 2.36 3.25
C ALA A 69 46.90 0.85 3.31
N TYR A 70 45.92 -0.06 3.46
CA TYR A 70 46.23 -1.48 3.64
C TYR A 70 45.16 -2.42 3.07
N SER A 71 45.41 -2.95 1.86
CA SER A 71 45.56 -4.41 1.66
C SER A 71 45.48 -4.77 0.18
N ARG A 72 46.69 -4.95 -0.35
CA ARG A 72 47.02 -5.71 -1.54
C ARG A 72 47.13 -7.19 -1.11
N ASN A 73 46.73 -8.11 -1.98
CA ASN A 73 46.90 -9.57 -1.94
C ASN A 73 45.82 -10.37 -1.20
N THR A 74 44.93 -11.05 -1.92
CA THR A 74 45.04 -12.51 -2.12
C THR A 74 44.07 -13.00 -3.22
N SER A 75 44.64 -13.74 -4.16
CA SER A 75 43.99 -14.61 -5.14
C SER A 75 43.90 -16.01 -4.52
N LEU A 76 42.81 -16.75 -4.70
CA LEU A 76 42.87 -18.18 -5.02
C LEU A 76 41.51 -18.74 -5.48
N MET A 77 41.59 -19.60 -6.49
CA MET A 77 40.53 -20.38 -7.13
C MET A 77 40.05 -21.59 -6.31
N GLU A 78 38.85 -22.02 -6.71
CA GLU A 78 38.38 -23.41 -6.88
C GLU A 78 38.08 -24.33 -5.68
N ASP A 79 37.13 -25.24 -6.00
CA ASP A 79 36.65 -26.43 -5.31
C ASP A 79 35.67 -26.28 -4.13
N ILE A 80 34.42 -26.66 -4.38
CA ILE A 80 33.85 -27.93 -3.87
C ILE A 80 32.57 -28.25 -4.66
N SER A 81 32.65 -29.31 -5.46
CA SER A 81 31.53 -30.15 -5.88
C SER A 81 31.52 -31.39 -4.97
N ARG A 82 30.36 -31.77 -4.41
CA ARG A 82 30.05 -33.14 -3.94
C ARG A 82 28.54 -33.34 -3.67
N GLU A 83 27.92 -34.00 -4.64
CA GLU A 83 26.90 -35.07 -4.60
C GLU A 83 26.10 -35.32 -3.29
N LEU A 84 24.76 -35.14 -3.29
CA LEU A 84 23.65 -36.13 -3.45
C LEU A 84 23.02 -36.53 -2.08
N PRO A 85 21.76 -37.04 -1.98
CA PRO A 85 20.91 -37.59 -3.04
C PRO A 85 19.46 -37.05 -3.12
N MET A 86 18.86 -37.32 -4.28
CA MET A 86 17.43 -37.44 -4.51
C MET A 86 16.82 -38.57 -3.67
N ASP A 87 15.61 -38.35 -3.15
CA ASP A 87 14.58 -39.38 -3.17
C ASP A 87 13.22 -38.76 -3.46
N ASN A 88 12.52 -39.43 -4.38
CA ASN A 88 11.15 -39.17 -4.82
C ASN A 88 10.17 -39.54 -3.70
N GLU A 89 9.13 -38.74 -3.49
CA GLU A 89 7.81 -39.33 -3.31
C GLU A 89 6.70 -38.42 -3.84
N THR A 90 5.93 -39.01 -4.73
CA THR A 90 4.81 -38.41 -5.46
C THR A 90 3.58 -38.58 -4.59
N VAL A 91 2.94 -37.49 -4.17
CA VAL A 91 1.55 -37.55 -3.68
C VAL A 91 0.74 -36.47 -4.37
N ARG A 92 -0.04 -36.94 -5.35
CA ARG A 92 -1.24 -36.26 -5.84
C ARG A 92 -2.28 -36.25 -4.73
N THR A 93 -2.83 -35.08 -4.44
CA THR A 93 -4.21 -34.96 -3.99
C THR A 93 -4.81 -33.70 -4.61
N ASP A 94 -5.63 -33.93 -5.63
CA ASP A 94 -6.71 -33.04 -6.01
C ASP A 94 -7.62 -32.84 -4.79
N GLU A 95 -7.85 -31.59 -4.38
CA GLU A 95 -9.10 -31.23 -3.75
C GLU A 95 -9.41 -29.75 -4.02
N LYS A 96 -10.19 -29.55 -5.09
CA LYS A 96 -10.99 -28.34 -5.28
C LYS A 96 -12.08 -28.34 -4.22
N LEU A 97 -12.10 -27.33 -3.36
CA LEU A 97 -13.31 -26.93 -2.66
C LEU A 97 -13.65 -25.47 -3.00
N PRO A 98 -14.90 -25.19 -3.40
CA PRO A 98 -15.36 -23.84 -3.68
C PRO A 98 -15.67 -23.13 -2.36
N VAL A 99 -15.01 -22.01 -2.10
CA VAL A 99 -15.46 -21.10 -1.04
C VAL A 99 -16.60 -20.27 -1.61
N THR A 100 -17.83 -20.71 -1.36
CA THR A 100 -19.03 -19.88 -1.46
C THR A 100 -19.00 -18.84 -0.34
N HIS A 101 -18.85 -17.57 -0.70
CA HIS A 101 -19.17 -16.48 0.21
C HIS A 101 -20.70 -16.24 0.21
N PRO A 102 -21.34 -16.12 1.38
CA PRO A 102 -22.75 -15.78 1.47
C PRO A 102 -23.01 -14.37 0.95
N GLY A 103 -24.18 -14.20 0.34
CA GLY A 103 -24.60 -13.00 -0.38
C GLY A 103 -24.39 -11.72 0.43
N VAL A 104 -23.66 -10.79 -0.18
CA VAL A 104 -23.66 -9.39 0.24
C VAL A 104 -24.82 -8.73 -0.47
N GLU A 105 -25.90 -8.49 0.27
CA GLU A 105 -26.93 -7.54 -0.14
C GLU A 105 -26.27 -6.18 -0.37
N ILE A 106 -26.53 -5.62 -1.54
CA ILE A 106 -26.11 -4.27 -1.92
C ILE A 106 -26.97 -3.31 -1.10
N VAL A 107 -26.50 -2.94 0.08
CA VAL A 107 -27.03 -1.78 0.79
C VAL A 107 -26.54 -0.54 0.05
N GLN A 108 -27.46 0.14 -0.62
CA GLN A 108 -27.27 1.51 -1.07
C GLN A 108 -27.02 2.36 0.19
N SER A 109 -25.78 2.80 0.39
CA SER A 109 -25.45 3.72 1.46
C SER A 109 -25.75 5.13 0.99
N ASP A 110 -26.73 5.74 1.62
CA ASP A 110 -27.01 7.17 1.58
C ASP A 110 -25.73 7.99 1.85
N GLU A 111 -25.62 9.13 1.17
CA GLU A 111 -24.57 10.12 1.37
C GLU A 111 -24.58 10.57 2.85
N ILE A 112 -23.54 10.18 3.60
CA ILE A 112 -23.33 10.68 4.96
C ILE A 112 -22.72 12.08 4.85
N ASP A 113 -23.61 13.07 4.75
CA ASP A 113 -23.27 14.48 4.84
C ASP A 113 -22.73 14.79 6.26
N GLY A 114 -21.52 15.35 6.36
CA GLY A 114 -20.95 15.83 7.63
C GLY A 114 -19.71 15.09 8.18
N VAL A 115 -19.09 14.19 7.43
CA VAL A 115 -17.80 13.60 7.84
C VAL A 115 -16.65 14.49 7.36
N GLU A 116 -15.89 15.06 8.31
CA GLU A 116 -14.70 15.85 7.97
C GLU A 116 -13.70 15.05 7.11
N PRO A 117 -13.09 15.68 6.11
CA PRO A 117 -12.15 15.01 5.21
C PRO A 117 -10.95 14.46 5.96
N LEU A 118 -10.59 13.21 5.67
CA LEU A 118 -9.42 12.56 6.29
C LEU A 118 -8.14 13.21 5.79
N ASN A 119 -7.43 13.92 6.66
CA ASN A 119 -6.14 14.55 6.32
C ASN A 119 -4.98 13.53 6.36
N ILE A 120 -4.96 12.61 5.39
CA ILE A 120 -3.85 11.68 5.17
C ILE A 120 -3.00 12.23 4.03
N PRO A 121 -1.66 12.36 4.21
CA PRO A 121 -0.79 12.87 3.16
C PRO A 121 -0.62 11.83 2.04
N VAL A 122 -1.57 11.82 1.11
CA VAL A 122 -1.58 10.94 -0.06
C VAL A 122 -0.69 11.48 -1.18
N ASN A 123 -0.07 10.60 -1.97
CA ASN A 123 0.83 10.97 -3.07
C ASN A 123 0.12 11.32 -4.40
N MET A 124 -1.20 11.11 -4.44
CA MET A 124 -2.08 11.52 -5.51
C MET A 124 -3.50 11.73 -4.95
N PRO A 125 -4.34 12.55 -5.61
CA PRO A 125 -5.74 12.68 -5.26
C PRO A 125 -6.47 11.33 -5.39
N ILE A 126 -7.16 10.94 -4.32
CA ILE A 126 -8.02 9.76 -4.27
C ILE A 126 -9.17 10.03 -3.30
N SER A 127 -10.36 9.53 -3.62
CA SER A 127 -11.56 9.85 -2.86
C SER A 127 -11.52 9.37 -1.42
N ASP A 128 -12.16 10.16 -0.54
CA ASP A 128 -12.37 9.84 0.87
C ASP A 128 -13.03 8.47 1.07
N TYR A 129 -13.94 8.09 0.16
CA TYR A 129 -14.55 6.76 0.14
C TYR A 129 -13.51 5.65 0.07
N PHE A 130 -12.56 5.74 -0.87
CA PHE A 130 -11.53 4.71 -1.02
C PHE A 130 -10.61 4.67 0.20
N ILE A 131 -10.22 5.84 0.71
CA ILE A 131 -9.38 5.95 1.91
C ILE A 131 -10.03 5.22 3.09
N ARG A 132 -11.31 5.50 3.37
CA ARG A 132 -12.02 4.88 4.50
C ARG A 132 -12.23 3.38 4.31
N LYS A 133 -12.57 2.96 3.08
CA LYS A 133 -12.94 1.58 2.81
C LYS A 133 -11.74 0.63 2.71
N TYR A 134 -10.60 1.09 2.21
CA TYR A 134 -9.47 0.22 1.87
C TYR A 134 -8.15 0.58 2.58
N ILE A 135 -7.94 1.85 2.92
CA ILE A 135 -6.68 2.31 3.52
C ILE A 135 -6.78 2.31 5.05
N VAL A 136 -7.70 3.09 5.61
CA VAL A 136 -7.88 3.28 7.06
C VAL A 136 -8.92 2.29 7.59
N THR A 137 -8.64 1.01 7.45
CA THR A 137 -9.51 -0.07 7.90
C THR A 137 -9.25 -0.42 9.37
N ASP A 138 -10.19 -1.11 10.02
CA ASP A 138 -9.97 -1.69 11.35
C ASP A 138 -8.75 -2.62 11.35
N ASN A 139 -8.54 -3.37 10.26
CA ASN A 139 -7.36 -4.21 10.10
C ASN A 139 -6.07 -3.40 10.13
N TYR A 140 -6.01 -2.27 9.42
CA TYR A 140 -4.84 -1.39 9.46
C TYR A 140 -4.60 -0.83 10.86
N ILE A 141 -5.64 -0.34 11.54
CA ILE A 141 -5.52 0.23 12.90
C ILE A 141 -4.97 -0.82 13.88
N GLN A 142 -5.47 -2.06 13.80
CA GLN A 142 -4.96 -3.16 14.62
C GLN A 142 -3.52 -3.51 14.26
N THR A 143 -3.21 -3.58 12.97
CA THR A 143 -1.85 -3.86 12.46
C THR A 143 -0.85 -2.81 12.96
N GLU A 144 -1.21 -1.53 12.92
CA GLU A 144 -0.36 -0.43 13.39
C GLU A 144 -0.12 -0.52 14.91
N ARG A 145 -1.16 -0.84 15.70
CA ARG A 145 -1.00 -1.07 17.15
C ARG A 145 -0.03 -2.21 17.44
N ILE A 146 -0.18 -3.34 16.74
CA ILE A 146 0.72 -4.50 16.90
C ILE A 146 2.16 -4.11 16.50
N LEU A 147 2.32 -3.42 15.37
CA LEU A 147 3.62 -2.93 14.90
C LEU A 147 4.31 -2.06 15.96
N ASN A 148 3.59 -1.09 16.54
CA ASN A 148 4.13 -0.20 17.56
C ASN A 148 4.53 -0.97 18.84
N LEU A 149 3.72 -1.93 19.26
CA LEU A 149 4.07 -2.81 20.39
C LEU A 149 5.31 -3.67 20.11
N GLN A 150 5.44 -4.20 18.90
CA GLN A 150 6.62 -4.96 18.48
C GLN A 150 7.86 -4.06 18.44
N LYS A 151 7.76 -2.85 17.89
CA LYS A 151 8.87 -1.88 17.83
C LYS A 151 9.38 -1.47 19.21
N ASN A 152 8.49 -1.36 20.18
CA ASN A 152 8.87 -1.03 21.56
C ASN A 152 9.58 -2.18 22.28
N LYS A 153 9.46 -3.43 21.79
CA LYS A 153 10.02 -4.64 22.41
C LYS A 153 11.25 -5.18 21.68
N ILE A 154 11.39 -4.90 20.39
CA ILE A 154 12.51 -5.43 19.59
C ILE A 154 13.82 -4.75 19.99
N THR A 155 14.90 -5.52 20.03
CA THR A 155 16.23 -4.94 20.23
C THR A 155 16.75 -4.30 18.94
N ASN A 156 17.56 -3.24 19.06
CA ASN A 156 18.19 -2.60 17.91
C ASN A 156 19.00 -3.58 17.05
N GLN A 157 19.66 -4.55 17.67
CA GLN A 157 20.42 -5.59 16.97
C GLN A 157 19.49 -6.48 16.13
N SER A 158 18.40 -6.99 16.71
CA SER A 158 17.44 -7.85 15.98
C SER A 158 16.76 -7.10 14.84
N TYR A 159 16.38 -5.84 15.06
CA TYR A 159 15.81 -4.99 14.02
C TYR A 159 16.78 -4.76 12.86
N ARG A 160 18.05 -4.43 13.15
CA ARG A 160 19.09 -4.25 12.12
C ARG A 160 19.34 -5.53 11.33
N GLN A 161 19.42 -6.68 12.00
CA GLN A 161 19.58 -7.98 11.35
C GLN A 161 18.42 -8.30 10.40
N LEU A 162 17.18 -8.13 10.87
CA LEU A 162 16.00 -8.34 10.04
C LEU A 162 15.98 -7.41 8.83
N LYS A 163 16.29 -6.12 9.01
CA LYS A 163 16.42 -5.15 7.92
C LYS A 163 17.48 -5.55 6.89
N LEU A 164 18.65 -6.02 7.33
CA LEU A 164 19.69 -6.51 6.42
C LEU A 164 19.24 -7.74 5.63
N ILE A 165 18.54 -8.68 6.28
CA ILE A 165 18.01 -9.87 5.64
C ILE A 165 16.99 -9.48 4.57
N VAL A 166 16.00 -8.64 4.90
CA VAL A 166 15.01 -8.14 3.94
C VAL A 166 15.70 -7.42 2.78
N ASN A 167 16.61 -6.50 3.07
CA ASN A 167 17.34 -5.75 2.04
C ASN A 167 18.10 -6.66 1.07
N LYS A 168 18.80 -7.66 1.60
CA LYS A 168 19.56 -8.63 0.80
C LYS A 168 18.63 -9.46 -0.07
N ARG A 169 17.59 -10.05 0.51
CA ARG A 169 16.68 -10.96 -0.22
C ARG A 169 15.85 -10.24 -1.28
N ILE A 170 15.31 -9.07 -0.97
CA ILE A 170 14.50 -8.30 -1.92
C ILE A 170 15.35 -7.66 -3.01
N GLY A 171 16.62 -7.34 -2.71
CA GLY A 171 17.60 -6.90 -3.73
C GLY A 171 18.01 -8.01 -4.71
N GLN A 172 17.78 -9.28 -4.37
CA GLN A 172 18.08 -10.45 -5.22
C GLN A 172 16.92 -10.86 -6.13
N VAL A 173 15.76 -10.21 -6.06
CA VAL A 173 14.61 -10.54 -6.90
C VAL A 173 14.97 -10.35 -8.37
N THR A 174 14.81 -11.40 -9.17
CA THR A 174 15.05 -11.45 -10.62
C THR A 174 13.73 -11.62 -11.37
N THR A 175 13.76 -11.94 -12.67
CA THR A 175 12.60 -12.36 -13.46
C THR A 175 12.38 -13.87 -13.47
N ASP A 176 13.35 -14.66 -12.98
CA ASP A 176 13.23 -16.12 -12.80
C ASP A 176 12.28 -16.47 -11.64
N LEU A 177 11.18 -17.16 -11.97
CA LEU A 177 10.15 -17.58 -11.02
C LEU A 177 10.66 -18.58 -9.97
N ASP A 178 11.56 -19.48 -10.33
CA ASP A 178 12.07 -20.49 -9.40
C ASP A 178 12.95 -19.80 -8.34
N HIS A 179 13.78 -18.87 -8.77
CA HIS A 179 14.56 -18.04 -7.86
C HIS A 179 13.66 -17.17 -6.95
N ILE A 180 12.58 -16.59 -7.48
CA ILE A 180 11.61 -15.83 -6.66
C ILE A 180 10.93 -16.75 -5.63
N ASN A 181 10.58 -17.98 -6.01
CA ASN A 181 9.98 -18.96 -5.11
C ASN A 181 10.94 -19.38 -3.99
N LEU A 182 12.24 -19.52 -4.27
CA LEU A 182 13.28 -19.77 -3.26
C LEU A 182 13.39 -18.61 -2.26
N ILE A 183 13.45 -17.37 -2.76
CA ILE A 183 13.46 -16.16 -1.92
C ILE A 183 12.21 -16.11 -1.04
N THR A 184 11.05 -16.37 -1.64
CA THR A 184 9.76 -16.38 -0.96
C THR A 184 9.72 -17.45 0.14
N GLY A 185 10.15 -18.68 -0.17
CA GLY A 185 10.21 -19.79 0.81
C GLY A 185 11.08 -19.44 2.01
N PHE A 186 12.23 -18.81 1.77
CA PHE A 186 13.08 -18.30 2.84
C PHE A 186 12.40 -17.20 3.67
N LEU A 187 11.69 -16.26 3.02
CA LEU A 187 11.06 -15.14 3.71
C LEU A 187 9.79 -15.54 4.50
N LYS A 188 9.12 -16.63 4.12
CA LYS A 188 7.91 -17.14 4.80
C LYS A 188 8.13 -17.52 6.26
N GLN A 189 9.37 -17.75 6.68
CA GLN A 189 9.69 -18.02 8.10
C GLN A 189 9.49 -16.78 9.01
N TYR A 190 9.34 -15.58 8.42
CA TYR A 190 9.10 -14.35 9.16
C TYR A 190 7.62 -13.97 9.09
N ASP A 191 6.98 -13.90 10.25
CA ASP A 191 5.58 -13.49 10.39
C ASP A 191 5.45 -12.46 11.53
N SER A 192 5.87 -11.23 11.25
CA SER A 192 5.73 -10.11 12.19
C SER A 192 5.41 -8.82 11.44
N CYS A 193 4.72 -7.90 12.10
CA CYS A 193 4.38 -6.61 11.50
C CYS A 193 5.63 -5.78 11.19
N ILE A 194 6.69 -5.90 12.01
CA ILE A 194 8.00 -5.28 11.70
C ILE A 194 8.57 -5.81 10.38
N PHE A 195 8.53 -7.14 10.18
CA PHE A 195 8.97 -7.74 8.93
C PHE A 195 8.16 -7.20 7.75
N TYR A 196 6.83 -7.15 7.87
CA TYR A 196 5.95 -6.64 6.81
C TYR A 196 6.17 -5.16 6.49
N GLU A 197 6.44 -4.33 7.49
CA GLU A 197 6.79 -2.93 7.27
C GLU A 197 8.12 -2.81 6.51
N LEU A 198 9.16 -3.50 6.97
CA LEU A 198 10.48 -3.49 6.31
C LEU A 198 10.40 -4.03 4.87
N LEU A 199 9.64 -5.10 4.67
CA LEU A 199 9.37 -5.69 3.36
C LEU A 199 8.69 -4.68 2.43
N SER A 200 7.62 -4.04 2.91
CA SER A 200 6.86 -3.05 2.14
C SER A 200 7.72 -1.87 1.73
N ILE A 201 8.49 -1.30 2.67
CA ILE A 201 9.44 -0.22 2.40
C ILE A 201 10.43 -0.66 1.32
N LYS A 202 11.01 -1.86 1.46
CA LYS A 202 12.04 -2.32 0.55
C LYS A 202 11.53 -2.60 -0.85
N ILE A 203 10.33 -3.15 -0.99
CA ILE A 203 9.69 -3.37 -2.30
C ILE A 203 9.39 -2.04 -2.98
N ILE A 204 8.87 -1.05 -2.25
CA ILE A 204 8.65 0.31 -2.78
C ILE A 204 9.97 0.95 -3.25
N GLU A 205 11.06 0.78 -2.50
CA GLU A 205 12.40 1.21 -2.93
C GLU A 205 12.84 0.51 -4.23
N GLN A 206 12.67 -0.81 -4.33
CA GLN A 206 13.03 -1.54 -5.54
C GLN A 206 12.17 -1.17 -6.75
N ALA A 207 10.90 -0.78 -6.54
CA ALA A 207 10.07 -0.27 -7.62
C ALA A 207 10.70 0.96 -8.30
N LYS A 208 11.34 1.83 -7.50
CA LYS A 208 12.03 3.03 -8.01
C LYS A 208 13.36 2.74 -8.70
N LEU A 209 14.00 1.62 -8.40
CA LEU A 209 15.34 1.30 -8.89
C LEU A 209 15.30 0.31 -10.05
N GLN A 210 14.50 -0.75 -9.93
CA GLN A 210 14.44 -1.82 -10.91
C GLN A 210 13.26 -1.64 -11.85
N VAL A 211 12.04 -1.50 -11.31
CA VAL A 211 10.81 -1.44 -12.12
C VAL A 211 10.76 -0.20 -13.00
N SER A 212 11.25 0.95 -12.52
CA SER A 212 11.29 2.16 -13.35
C SER A 212 12.27 2.07 -14.53
N ASN A 213 13.26 1.18 -14.46
CA ASN A 213 14.25 0.96 -15.49
C ASN A 213 13.89 -0.22 -16.40
N CYS A 214 13.25 -1.26 -15.85
CA CYS A 214 12.69 -2.40 -16.56
C CYS A 214 11.27 -2.65 -16.03
N PHE A 215 10.28 -2.14 -16.77
CA PHE A 215 8.88 -2.13 -16.31
C PHE A 215 8.38 -3.53 -15.96
N GLU A 216 8.64 -4.54 -16.80
CA GLU A 216 8.14 -5.91 -16.62
C GLU A 216 8.53 -6.56 -15.28
N THR A 217 9.59 -6.08 -14.62
CA THR A 217 10.01 -6.57 -13.30
C THR A 217 8.95 -6.34 -12.21
N TYR A 218 7.93 -5.49 -12.45
CA TYR A 218 6.80 -5.37 -11.51
C TYR A 218 6.12 -6.72 -11.25
N LYS A 219 6.11 -7.63 -12.25
CA LYS A 219 5.52 -8.97 -12.15
C LYS A 219 6.20 -9.81 -11.07
N SER A 220 7.53 -9.76 -11.01
CA SER A 220 8.32 -10.47 -10.02
C SER A 220 7.98 -10.05 -8.59
N TYR A 221 7.86 -8.74 -8.36
CA TYR A 221 7.51 -8.20 -7.05
C TYR A 221 6.04 -8.45 -6.69
N GLY A 222 5.13 -8.36 -7.67
CA GLY A 222 3.72 -8.72 -7.46
C GLY A 222 3.54 -10.19 -7.11
N TRP A 223 4.29 -11.09 -7.78
CA TRP A 223 4.32 -12.52 -7.47
C TRP A 223 4.86 -12.79 -6.06
N LEU A 224 5.96 -12.14 -5.68
CA LEU A 224 6.53 -12.24 -4.33
C LEU A 224 5.52 -11.78 -3.26
N LEU A 225 4.87 -10.63 -3.46
CA LEU A 225 3.82 -10.15 -2.55
C LEU A 225 2.63 -11.09 -2.47
N ASN A 226 2.19 -11.64 -3.61
CA ASN A 226 1.09 -12.60 -3.66
C ASN A 226 1.38 -13.85 -2.80
N ASN A 227 2.62 -14.35 -2.84
CA ASN A 227 2.99 -15.55 -2.09
C ASN A 227 3.29 -15.30 -0.61
N LEU A 228 3.58 -14.05 -0.23
CA LEU A 228 3.74 -13.61 1.16
C LEU A 228 2.48 -12.95 1.72
N TYR A 229 1.38 -12.97 0.96
CA TYR A 229 0.19 -12.19 1.25
C TYR A 229 -0.40 -12.52 2.62
N THR A 230 -0.55 -11.49 3.43
CA THR A 230 -1.42 -11.48 4.61
C THR A 230 -2.21 -10.16 4.63
N PRO A 231 -3.37 -10.10 5.31
CA PRO A 231 -4.10 -8.84 5.47
C PRO A 231 -3.23 -7.72 6.05
N ASN A 232 -2.37 -8.05 7.02
CA ASN A 232 -1.46 -7.10 7.65
C ASN A 232 -0.40 -6.57 6.68
N LEU A 233 0.22 -7.46 5.88
CA LEU A 233 1.15 -7.06 4.83
C LEU A 233 0.46 -6.16 3.80
N HIS A 234 -0.75 -6.53 3.36
CA HIS A 234 -1.49 -5.77 2.38
C HIS A 234 -1.81 -4.35 2.89
N SER A 235 -2.33 -4.22 4.11
CA SER A 235 -2.62 -2.91 4.71
C SER A 235 -1.38 -2.04 4.88
N LEU A 236 -0.27 -2.60 5.39
CA LEU A 236 0.99 -1.86 5.55
C LEU A 236 1.59 -1.44 4.20
N PHE A 237 1.53 -2.32 3.20
CA PHE A 237 2.00 -2.03 1.85
C PHE A 237 1.18 -0.93 1.20
N LEU A 238 -0.16 -1.00 1.26
CA LEU A 238 -1.05 -0.01 0.65
C LEU A 238 -0.89 1.36 1.30
N VAL A 239 -0.86 1.44 2.64
CA VAL A 239 -0.61 2.70 3.36
C VAL A 239 0.78 3.25 3.04
N GLY A 240 1.80 2.39 3.03
CA GLY A 240 3.16 2.75 2.66
C GLY A 240 3.24 3.29 1.23
N LEU A 241 2.53 2.67 0.29
CA LEU A 241 2.45 3.06 -1.10
C LEU A 241 1.78 4.43 -1.26
N VAL A 242 0.60 4.63 -0.68
CA VAL A 242 -0.19 5.85 -0.86
C VAL A 242 0.43 7.04 -0.12
N CYS A 243 1.04 6.83 1.05
CA CYS A 243 1.66 7.92 1.83
C CYS A 243 3.07 8.29 1.37
N LYS A 244 3.70 7.49 0.49
CA LYS A 244 5.07 7.76 0.04
C LYS A 244 5.06 8.87 -1.01
N LYS A 245 5.63 10.01 -0.65
CA LYS A 245 5.86 11.15 -1.56
C LYS A 245 6.85 10.76 -2.66
N GLU A 246 6.35 10.57 -3.87
CA GLU A 246 7.10 10.32 -5.10
C GLU A 246 6.33 10.93 -6.27
N GLU A 247 7.00 11.08 -7.42
CA GLU A 247 6.41 11.74 -8.58
C GLU A 247 6.74 11.01 -9.89
N GLY A 248 5.93 11.26 -10.92
CA GLY A 248 6.24 10.89 -12.28
C GLY A 248 6.34 9.38 -12.53
N LYS A 249 7.42 8.97 -13.22
CA LYS A 249 7.67 7.57 -13.59
C LYS A 249 7.82 6.62 -12.40
N PHE A 250 8.19 7.14 -11.22
CA PHE A 250 8.36 6.32 -10.03
C PHE A 250 7.01 5.85 -9.47
N LEU A 251 5.99 6.72 -9.47
CA LEU A 251 4.63 6.33 -9.10
C LEU A 251 4.09 5.24 -10.02
N LYS A 252 4.25 5.40 -11.34
CA LYS A 252 3.88 4.35 -12.32
C LYS A 252 4.47 2.99 -11.92
N SER A 253 5.75 2.98 -11.56
CA SER A 253 6.49 1.76 -11.22
C SER A 253 6.03 1.14 -9.90
N MET A 254 5.81 1.97 -8.87
CA MET A 254 5.32 1.54 -7.55
C MET A 254 3.91 0.96 -7.62
N TYR A 255 2.98 1.68 -8.26
CA TYR A 255 1.59 1.24 -8.37
C TYR A 255 1.43 0.00 -9.27
N SER A 256 2.32 -0.22 -10.24
CA SER A 256 2.26 -1.43 -11.08
C SER A 256 2.45 -2.71 -10.28
N ILE A 257 3.30 -2.69 -9.23
CA ILE A 257 3.46 -3.83 -8.32
C ILE A 257 2.15 -4.10 -7.54
N TYR A 258 1.50 -3.03 -7.07
CA TYR A 258 0.23 -3.14 -6.37
C TYR A 258 -0.88 -3.69 -7.26
N PHE A 259 -1.00 -3.18 -8.49
CA PHE A 259 -1.98 -3.64 -9.45
C PHE A 259 -1.76 -5.10 -9.85
N GLU A 260 -0.51 -5.54 -9.95
CA GLU A 260 -0.19 -6.94 -10.17
C GLU A 260 -0.62 -7.81 -8.99
N LEU A 261 -0.41 -7.36 -7.75
CA LEU A 261 -0.93 -8.05 -6.57
C LEU A 261 -2.46 -8.19 -6.63
N LEU A 262 -3.18 -7.10 -6.94
CA LEU A 262 -4.64 -7.15 -7.10
C LEU A 262 -5.07 -8.12 -8.21
N ARG A 263 -4.32 -8.15 -9.32
CA ARG A 263 -4.57 -9.06 -10.46
C ARG A 263 -4.41 -10.52 -10.07
N LEU A 264 -3.28 -10.88 -9.46
CA LEU A 264 -2.97 -12.25 -9.03
C LEU A 264 -3.96 -12.74 -7.97
N ARG A 265 -4.35 -11.86 -7.03
CA ARG A 265 -5.33 -12.16 -5.97
C ARG A 265 -6.79 -12.03 -6.41
N ARG A 266 -7.05 -11.63 -7.67
CA ARG A 266 -8.39 -11.41 -8.22
C ARG A 266 -9.24 -10.42 -7.40
N MET A 267 -8.60 -9.39 -6.85
CA MET A 267 -9.22 -8.37 -6.00
C MET A 267 -9.88 -7.28 -6.87
N TRP A 268 -10.79 -7.70 -7.74
CA TRP A 268 -11.34 -6.87 -8.81
C TRP A 268 -12.17 -5.68 -8.33
N HIS A 269 -12.91 -5.85 -7.23
CA HIS A 269 -13.68 -4.75 -6.64
C HIS A 269 -12.80 -3.66 -6.05
N GLU A 270 -11.69 -4.05 -5.42
CA GLU A 270 -10.72 -3.09 -4.89
C GLU A 270 -10.01 -2.35 -6.02
N ALA A 271 -9.60 -3.05 -7.08
CA ALA A 271 -9.05 -2.44 -8.28
C ALA A 271 -10.05 -1.43 -8.90
N TYR A 272 -11.29 -1.85 -9.11
CA TYR A 272 -12.33 -1.00 -9.68
C TYR A 272 -12.60 0.24 -8.82
N ASN A 273 -12.75 0.06 -7.50
CA ASN A 273 -13.01 1.15 -6.57
C ASN A 273 -11.82 2.09 -6.41
N PHE A 274 -10.59 1.58 -6.47
CA PHE A 274 -9.39 2.41 -6.53
C PHE A 274 -9.44 3.33 -7.74
N PHE A 275 -9.73 2.77 -8.92
CA PHE A 275 -9.71 3.53 -10.16
C PHE A 275 -10.83 4.56 -10.21
N ALA A 276 -12.05 4.17 -9.83
CA ALA A 276 -13.17 5.11 -9.70
C ALA A 276 -12.87 6.21 -8.67
N GLY A 277 -12.33 5.85 -7.50
CA GLY A 277 -11.98 6.79 -6.44
C GLY A 277 -10.92 7.82 -6.87
N MET A 278 -9.97 7.45 -7.72
CA MET A 278 -9.00 8.38 -8.29
C MET A 278 -9.58 9.22 -9.43
N LEU A 279 -10.43 8.64 -10.28
CA LEU A 279 -11.03 9.34 -11.42
C LEU A 279 -12.10 10.37 -11.02
N ASN A 280 -12.70 10.21 -9.84
CA ASN A 280 -13.65 11.17 -9.28
C ASN A 280 -12.97 12.43 -8.72
N GLU A 281 -11.66 12.40 -8.50
CA GLU A 281 -10.89 13.54 -8.01
C GLU A 281 -10.28 14.37 -9.14
N MET A 282 -9.94 15.63 -8.85
CA MET A 282 -9.25 16.48 -9.82
C MET A 282 -7.87 15.91 -10.17
N PRO A 283 -7.56 15.65 -11.46
CA PRO A 283 -6.30 15.05 -11.85
C PRO A 283 -5.11 15.95 -11.55
N THR A 284 -4.04 15.33 -11.08
CA THR A 284 -2.69 15.93 -11.01
C THR A 284 -1.79 15.27 -12.06
N PRO A 285 -0.60 15.83 -12.35
CA PRO A 285 0.38 15.16 -13.21
C PRO A 285 0.68 13.71 -12.77
N ASN A 286 0.69 13.46 -11.46
CA ASN A 286 0.88 12.14 -10.87
C ASN A 286 -0.29 11.19 -11.16
N SER A 287 -1.54 11.68 -11.14
CA SER A 287 -2.73 10.87 -11.44
C SER A 287 -2.61 10.17 -12.80
N PHE A 288 -2.12 10.86 -13.84
CA PHE A 288 -1.96 10.28 -15.17
C PHE A 288 -0.96 9.11 -15.21
N HIS A 289 0.13 9.16 -14.43
CA HIS A 289 1.08 8.05 -14.34
C HIS A 289 0.47 6.80 -13.69
N VAL A 290 -0.42 7.00 -12.72
CA VAL A 290 -1.12 5.91 -12.05
C VAL A 290 -2.25 5.35 -12.92
N VAL A 291 -2.97 6.21 -13.67
CA VAL A 291 -3.91 5.76 -14.71
C VAL A 291 -3.21 4.89 -15.75
N GLU A 292 -2.04 5.33 -16.24
CA GLU A 292 -1.25 4.57 -17.20
C GLU A 292 -0.85 3.19 -16.64
N ALA A 293 -0.34 3.14 -15.39
CA ALA A 293 0.00 1.87 -14.73
C ALA A 293 -1.23 0.96 -14.58
N TYR A 294 -2.37 1.51 -14.16
CA TYR A 294 -3.60 0.75 -13.95
C TYR A 294 -4.05 0.07 -15.24
N LEU A 295 -4.13 0.83 -16.33
CA LEU A 295 -4.59 0.31 -17.62
C LEU A 295 -3.61 -0.70 -18.22
N LEU A 296 -2.30 -0.49 -18.06
CA LEU A 296 -1.27 -1.45 -18.52
C LEU A 296 -1.37 -2.80 -17.82
N VAL A 297 -1.58 -2.81 -16.51
CA VAL A 297 -1.56 -4.04 -15.71
C VAL A 297 -2.93 -4.71 -15.65
N LEU A 298 -3.99 -3.94 -15.43
CA LEU A 298 -5.34 -4.43 -15.15
C LEU A 298 -6.33 -4.20 -16.28
N GLY A 299 -6.02 -3.36 -17.28
CA GLY A 299 -7.00 -2.90 -18.27
C GLY A 299 -7.72 -4.04 -19.01
N LYS A 300 -6.98 -5.07 -19.43
CA LYS A 300 -7.56 -6.23 -20.13
C LYS A 300 -8.48 -7.05 -19.21
N ASP A 301 -8.04 -7.32 -17.99
CA ASP A 301 -8.84 -8.05 -17.01
C ASP A 301 -10.11 -7.27 -16.63
N MET A 302 -9.98 -5.95 -16.41
CA MET A 302 -11.12 -5.09 -16.12
C MET A 302 -12.13 -5.03 -17.27
N SER A 303 -11.64 -4.96 -18.52
CA SER A 303 -12.48 -5.03 -19.72
C SER A 303 -13.24 -6.37 -19.78
N ALA A 304 -12.56 -7.49 -19.52
CA ALA A 304 -13.18 -8.81 -19.51
C ALA A 304 -14.22 -8.99 -18.39
N ILE A 305 -13.93 -8.47 -17.19
CA ILE A 305 -14.75 -8.71 -15.98
C ILE A 305 -15.94 -7.75 -15.90
N PHE A 306 -15.72 -6.45 -16.15
CA PHE A 306 -16.74 -5.42 -15.99
C PHE A 306 -17.34 -4.95 -17.32
N GLY A 307 -16.77 -5.35 -18.45
CA GLY A 307 -17.34 -5.17 -19.80
C GLY A 307 -17.77 -3.74 -20.08
N LYS A 308 -19.07 -3.56 -20.32
CA LYS A 308 -19.67 -2.26 -20.65
C LYS A 308 -19.41 -1.18 -19.58
N ARG A 309 -19.35 -1.55 -18.29
CA ARG A 309 -19.08 -0.58 -17.21
C ARG A 309 -17.67 -0.01 -17.32
N PHE A 310 -16.69 -0.88 -17.57
CA PHE A 310 -15.30 -0.44 -17.75
C PHE A 310 -15.11 0.34 -19.05
N ARG A 311 -15.83 0.00 -20.12
CA ARG A 311 -15.87 0.82 -21.34
C ARG A 311 -16.40 2.23 -21.06
N GLY A 312 -17.41 2.36 -20.21
CA GLY A 312 -17.89 3.66 -19.74
C GLY A 312 -16.80 4.46 -19.03
N ILE A 313 -16.01 3.81 -18.16
CA ILE A 313 -14.85 4.44 -17.50
C ILE A 313 -13.80 4.89 -18.52
N THR A 314 -13.45 4.05 -19.50
CA THR A 314 -12.46 4.44 -20.51
C THR A 314 -12.92 5.60 -21.38
N ASN A 315 -14.23 5.68 -21.69
CA ASN A 315 -14.79 6.82 -22.41
C ASN A 315 -14.76 8.09 -21.53
N TYR A 316 -15.13 7.97 -20.26
CA TYR A 316 -15.01 9.07 -19.29
C TYR A 316 -13.57 9.61 -19.21
N ILE A 317 -12.56 8.73 -19.23
CA ILE A 317 -11.16 9.16 -19.22
C ILE A 317 -10.86 10.09 -20.41
N ARG A 318 -11.31 9.70 -21.61
CA ARG A 318 -11.09 10.43 -22.86
C ARG A 318 -11.83 11.76 -22.92
N GLU A 319 -13.13 11.71 -22.60
CA GLU A 319 -14.06 12.81 -22.83
C GLU A 319 -14.00 13.85 -21.70
N GLU A 320 -13.82 13.39 -20.46
CA GLU A 320 -13.96 14.23 -19.26
C GLU A 320 -12.63 14.38 -18.51
N TYR A 321 -11.98 13.27 -18.15
CA TYR A 321 -10.81 13.30 -17.26
C TYR A 321 -9.59 13.96 -17.92
N PHE A 322 -9.37 13.70 -19.21
CA PHE A 322 -8.31 14.34 -19.98
C PHE A 322 -8.49 15.85 -20.11
N ALA A 323 -9.72 16.37 -20.13
CA ALA A 323 -9.96 17.80 -20.20
C ALA A 323 -9.54 18.53 -18.91
N LYS A 324 -9.55 17.83 -17.76
CA LYS A 324 -9.34 18.41 -16.43
C LYS A 324 -7.89 18.60 -15.98
N GLY A 325 -6.89 18.08 -16.71
CA GLY A 325 -5.49 18.16 -16.30
C GLY A 325 -4.51 18.34 -17.46
N ASP A 326 -3.25 18.69 -17.19
CA ASP A 326 -2.24 18.91 -18.23
C ASP A 326 -1.07 17.92 -18.12
N ASN A 327 -1.05 16.91 -18.99
CA ASN A 327 0.05 15.96 -19.15
C ASN A 327 -0.05 15.26 -20.53
N LYS A 328 0.18 16.03 -21.61
CA LYS A 328 0.02 15.54 -23.00
C LYS A 328 0.74 14.21 -23.28
N PRO A 329 2.02 14.00 -22.86
CA PRO A 329 2.70 12.74 -23.14
C PRO A 329 2.02 11.52 -22.50
N CYS A 330 1.53 11.65 -21.26
CA CYS A 330 0.83 10.53 -20.61
C CYS A 330 -0.53 10.28 -21.26
N LYS A 331 -1.29 11.32 -21.62
CA LYS A 331 -2.58 11.18 -22.31
C LYS A 331 -2.46 10.38 -23.61
N VAL A 332 -1.46 10.68 -24.44
CA VAL A 332 -1.22 9.94 -25.70
C VAL A 332 -0.93 8.46 -25.43
N ARG A 333 -0.14 8.13 -24.39
CA ARG A 333 0.13 6.74 -24.04
C ARG A 333 -1.10 6.03 -23.49
N ILE A 334 -1.87 6.70 -22.65
CA ILE A 334 -3.14 6.18 -22.11
C ILE A 334 -4.12 5.90 -23.25
N GLU A 335 -4.28 6.84 -24.18
CA GLU A 335 -5.15 6.69 -25.34
C GLU A 335 -4.82 5.43 -26.13
N LYS A 336 -3.53 5.25 -26.46
CA LYS A 336 -3.04 4.06 -27.17
C LYS A 336 -3.30 2.76 -26.42
N ILE A 337 -3.23 2.78 -25.08
CA ILE A 337 -3.56 1.61 -24.27
C ILE A 337 -5.05 1.32 -24.41
N ILE A 338 -5.92 2.32 -24.24
CA ILE A 338 -7.38 2.16 -24.31
C ILE A 338 -7.82 1.66 -25.69
N GLU A 339 -7.20 2.12 -26.78
CA GLU A 339 -7.45 1.61 -28.14
C GLU A 339 -7.15 0.11 -28.30
N GLY A 340 -6.27 -0.44 -27.46
CA GLY A 340 -5.89 -1.86 -27.46
C GLY A 340 -6.63 -2.74 -26.43
N LEU A 341 -7.59 -2.18 -25.69
CA LEU A 341 -8.45 -2.88 -24.71
C LEU A 341 -9.79 -3.28 -25.32
#